data_AF-A0A552DWY1-F1
#
_entry.id   AF-A0A552DWY1-F1
#
_cell.length_a   1.000
_cell.length_b   1.000
_cell.length_c   1.000
_cell.angle_alpha   90.00
_cell.angle_beta   90.00
_cell.angle_gamma   90.00
#
_symmetry.space_group_name_H-M   'P 1'
#
loop_
_entity.id
_entity.type
_entity.pdbx_description
1 polymer ?
#
loop_
_entity_poly.entity_id
_entity_poly.type
_entity_poly.pdbx_seq_one_letter_code
_entity_poly.pdbx_strand_id
1 'polypeptide(L)' 'MKTDTIFYRLFQTFPDLLFELIDFPRELANFYRFSSVEVKQLSFRIDGVFLPERE' A
#
# COMPACT_ATOMS: atom_id res chain seq x y z
N MET A 1 -2.58 -17.82 6.13
CA MET A 1 -3.53 -16.89 6.77
C MET A 1 -4.50 -16.44 5.69
N LYS A 2 -5.80 -16.41 5.98
CA LYS A 2 -6.83 -16.00 5.03
C LYS A 2 -6.62 -14.51 4.79
N THR A 3 -5.94 -14.15 3.71
CA THR A 3 -5.68 -12.75 3.38
C THR A 3 -7.02 -12.08 3.18
N ASP A 4 -7.35 -11.09 4.02
CA ASP A 4 -8.49 -10.21 3.79
C ASP A 4 -8.17 -9.35 2.56
N THR A 5 -8.38 -9.96 1.39
CA THR A 5 -8.11 -9.43 0.06
C THR A 5 -8.91 -8.15 -0.23
N ILE A 6 -9.89 -7.84 0.62
CA ILE A 6 -10.70 -6.61 0.54
C ILE A 6 -9.80 -5.39 0.72
N PHE A 7 -8.98 -5.31 1.76
CA PHE A 7 -8.11 -4.14 1.98
C PHE A 7 -7.05 -4.02 0.89
N TYR A 8 -6.48 -5.15 0.47
CA TYR A 8 -5.54 -5.17 -0.65
C TYR A 8 -6.16 -4.59 -1.93
N ARG A 9 -7.34 -5.09 -2.32
CA ARG A 9 -8.06 -4.59 -3.50
C ARG A 9 -8.50 -3.15 -3.34
N LEU A 10 -8.91 -2.75 -2.12
CA LEU A 10 -9.33 -1.39 -1.83
C LEU A 10 -8.19 -0.41 -2.07
N PHE A 11 -7.01 -0.63 -1.48
CA PHE A 11 -5.86 0.26 -1.64
C PHE A 11 -5.19 0.12 -3.02
N GLN A 12 -5.33 -1.03 -3.70
CA GLN A 12 -4.95 -1.17 -5.10
C GLN A 12 -5.84 -0.34 -6.04
N THR A 13 -7.13 -0.19 -5.72
CA THR A 13 -8.09 0.56 -6.55
C THR A 13 -8.12 2.05 -6.18
N PHE A 14 -7.97 2.35 -4.88
CA PHE A 14 -8.08 3.68 -4.28
C PHE A 14 -6.89 3.93 -3.33
N PRO A 15 -5.68 4.18 -3.88
CA PRO A 15 -4.48 4.41 -3.07
C PRO A 15 -4.57 5.69 -2.22
N ASP A 16 -5.32 6.69 -2.70
CA ASP A 16 -5.58 7.97 -2.04
C ASP A 16 -6.37 7.83 -0.73
N LEU A 17 -7.18 6.77 -0.60
CA LEU A 17 -8.00 6.51 0.58
C LEU A 17 -7.15 6.35 1.85
N LEU A 18 -5.94 5.78 1.74
CA LEU A 18 -5.05 5.69 2.89
C LEU A 18 -4.66 7.09 3.39
N PHE A 19 -4.26 7.97 2.47
CA PHE A 19 -3.82 9.33 2.79
C PHE A 19 -4.95 10.13 3.42
N GLU A 20 -6.18 9.99 2.91
CA GLU A 20 -7.36 10.57 3.53
C GLU A 20 -7.59 10.05 4.96
N LEU A 21 -7.50 8.73 5.19
CA LEU A 21 -7.73 8.13 6.51
C LEU A 21 -6.72 8.58 7.57
N ILE A 22 -5.50 8.92 7.15
CA ILE A 22 -4.44 9.40 8.05
C ILE A 22 -4.34 10.94 8.11
N ASP A 23 -5.31 11.65 7.52
CA ASP A 23 -5.37 13.12 7.47
C ASP A 23 -4.21 13.77 6.71
N PHE A 24 -3.78 13.13 5.61
CA PHE A 24 -2.79 13.62 4.66
C PHE A 24 -3.42 14.03 3.32
N PRO A 25 -2.77 14.93 2.56
CA PRO A 25 -3.23 15.30 1.21
C PRO A 25 -3.31 14.08 0.29
N ARG A 26 -4.45 13.88 -0.37
CA ARG A 26 -4.69 12.76 -1.29
C ARG A 26 -3.76 12.80 -2.50
N GLU A 27 -3.31 13.98 -2.89
CA GLU A 27 -2.38 14.21 -3.99
C GLU A 27 -1.04 13.51 -3.74
N LEU A 28 -0.71 13.24 -2.48
CA LEU A 28 0.50 12.50 -2.14
C LEU A 28 0.50 11.10 -2.71
N ALA A 29 -0.67 10.46 -2.85
CA ALA A 29 -0.80 9.14 -3.44
C ALA A 29 -0.22 9.06 -4.87
N ASN A 30 -0.20 10.17 -5.62
CA ASN A 30 0.40 10.21 -6.96
C ASN A 30 1.92 10.05 -6.95
N PHE A 31 2.58 10.25 -5.81
CA PHE A 31 4.01 10.04 -5.66
C PHE A 31 4.36 8.65 -5.15
N TYR A 32 3.36 7.79 -4.88
CA TYR A 32 3.57 6.45 -4.36
C TYR A 32 2.84 5.40 -5.20
N ARG A 33 3.45 4.22 -5.33
CA ARG A 33 2.88 3.01 -5.91
C ARG A 33 2.56 2.00 -4.81
N PHE A 34 1.34 1.53 -4.76
CA PHE A 34 0.94 0.43 -3.88
C PHE A 34 1.44 -0.92 -4.44
N SER A 35 2.12 -1.70 -3.61
CA SER A 35 2.67 -3.02 -3.97
C SER A 35 2.62 -3.99 -2.77
N SER A 36 2.79 -5.29 -3.03
CA SER A 36 3.03 -6.28 -1.98
C SER A 36 4.47 -6.77 -2.10
N VAL A 37 5.21 -6.78 -0.99
CA VAL A 37 6.64 -7.13 -0.97
C VAL A 37 6.88 -8.25 0.03
N GLU A 38 7.67 -9.24 -0.38
CA GLU A 38 8.13 -10.33 0.47
C GLU A 38 9.59 -10.08 0.88
N VAL A 39 9.83 -10.00 2.19
CA VAL A 39 11.16 -9.74 2.76
C VAL A 39 11.84 -11.06 3.09
N LYS A 40 12.97 -11.32 2.42
CA LYS A 40 13.68 -12.60 2.44
C LYS A 40 14.33 -12.98 3.77
N GLN A 41 14.48 -12.05 4.72
CA GLN A 41 15.32 -12.29 5.90
C GLN A 41 14.61 -13.07 7.04
N LEU A 42 13.27 -13.13 7.03
CA LEU A 42 12.45 -13.88 8.02
C LEU A 42 11.12 -14.43 7.46
N SER A 43 10.98 -14.53 6.12
CA SER A 43 9.71 -14.87 5.46
C SER A 43 8.54 -13.95 5.88
N PHE A 44 8.82 -12.66 6.05
CA PHE A 44 7.81 -11.67 6.36
C PHE A 44 7.18 -11.14 5.08
N ARG A 45 5.87 -11.28 4.95
CA ARG A 45 5.10 -10.75 3.81
C ARG A 45 4.40 -9.48 4.23
N ILE A 46 4.63 -8.41 3.48
CA ILE A 46 3.88 -7.17 3.60
C ILE A 46 2.80 -7.20 2.52
N ASP A 47 1.55 -7.35 2.95
CA ASP A 47 0.43 -7.43 2.02
C ASP A 47 0.19 -6.10 1.28
N GLY A 48 0.57 -4.96 1.86
CA GLY A 48 0.46 -3.65 1.21
C GLY A 48 1.53 -2.68 1.68
N VAL A 49 2.30 -2.13 0.73
CA VAL A 49 3.30 -1.09 0.95
C VAL A 49 3.16 0.00 -0.11
N PHE A 50 3.28 1.26 0.31
CA PHE A 50 3.38 2.40 -0.59
C PHE A 50 4.85 2.72 -0.82
N LEU A 51 5.32 2.49 -2.04
CA LEU A 51 6.70 2.76 -2.47
C LEU A 51 6.75 4.06 -3.26
N PRO A 52 7.69 4.98 -3.02
CA PRO A 52 7.80 6.19 -3.83
C PRO A 52 8.04 5.85 -5.30
N GLU A 53 7.38 6.55 -6.22
CA GLU A 53 7.54 6.34 -7.68
C GLU A 53 8.90 6.84 -8.22
N ARG A 54 9.73 7.47 -7.39
CA ARG A 54 11.05 7.97 -7.77
C ARG A 54 12.09 7.70 -6.68
N GLU A 55 13.15 6.98 -7.08
CA GLU A 55 14.53 7.30 -6.69
C GLU A 55 15.16 8.12 -7.83
#